data_AF-A0A7W7SK28-F1
#
_entry.id   AF-A0A7W7SK28-F1
#
_cell.length_a   1.000
_cell.length_b   1.000
_cell.length_c   1.000
_cell.angle_alpha   90.00
_cell.angle_beta   90.00
_cell.angle_gamma   90.00
#
_symmetry.space_group_name_H-M   'P 1'
#
loop_
_entity.id
_entity.type
_entity.pdbx_description
1 polymer ?
#
loop_
_entity_poly.entity_id
_entity_poly.type
_entity_poly.pdbx_seq_one_letter_code
_entity_poly.pdbx_strand_id
1 'polypeptide(L)'
;MCRFRSTTGPYAVADVVPEFGMWLTFLVERAEQAGTCLLLPVTSMLSEHWATGQSTLEDQSLASLLAWISPSPGTDVAQAMADAESPDICPPAGPTTSPQFDNRDLAPAIKRFDAAHTAGDPVALAAAQAELRELIGEQIQPTWRMMWNAISLLRSVPEAPRAASRFTRDCAALTSYSDYRDAGGLPQRKRDTAIGAARRLDRLEQALVDFESDMAFDDPFVLADRRSVGEAFAGTVVAAEPGRVILSDSNRRVLRPRVTIRTDDPVRLTADTSLVSPHMPDSHKARIVSAQADGDTMLVTVEVTGGMGTPRTPKPGGVPALDQRIAYLPDPGWRPAAEFPASDSTPWTHHSPAPAPDADTTETENAAAEGWGHDD
;
A
#
# COMPACT_ATOMS: atom_id res chain seq x y z
N MET A 1 -2.31 -1.50 22.46
CA MET A 1 -2.19 -1.67 23.93
C MET A 1 -1.18 -2.74 24.33
N CYS A 2 -1.07 -3.88 23.63
CA CYS A 2 -0.16 -4.97 24.01
C CYS A 2 1.31 -4.53 24.17
N ARG A 3 1.82 -3.66 23.30
CA ARG A 3 3.21 -3.17 23.31
C ARG A 3 3.67 -2.44 24.57
N PHE A 4 2.75 -1.99 25.42
CA PHE A 4 3.06 -1.27 26.67
C PHE A 4 2.75 -2.09 27.93
N ARG A 5 2.36 -3.36 27.78
CA ARG A 5 2.10 -4.21 28.94
C ARG A 5 3.41 -4.50 29.68
N SER A 6 3.39 -4.40 31.01
CA SER A 6 4.55 -4.72 31.84
C SER A 6 4.74 -6.24 31.92
N THR A 7 5.99 -6.67 31.87
CA THR A 7 6.39 -8.07 32.11
C THR A 7 6.72 -8.32 33.59
N THR A 8 6.58 -7.29 34.43
CA THR A 8 6.79 -7.35 35.88
C THR A 8 5.61 -6.73 36.64
N GLY A 9 5.42 -7.14 37.90
CA GLY A 9 4.36 -6.63 38.77
C GLY A 9 3.11 -7.51 38.86
N PRO A 10 2.03 -7.05 39.52
CA PRO A 10 0.85 -7.85 39.85
C PRO A 10 0.01 -8.27 38.63
N TYR A 11 0.17 -7.59 37.49
CA TYR A 11 -0.51 -7.88 36.23
C TYR A 11 0.50 -8.16 35.10
N ALA A 12 1.62 -8.80 35.44
CA ALA A 12 2.67 -9.14 34.49
C ALA A 12 2.14 -10.04 33.36
N VAL A 13 2.52 -9.71 32.13
CA VAL A 13 2.30 -10.56 30.94
C VAL A 13 3.61 -11.23 30.52
N ALA A 14 3.52 -12.29 29.73
CA ALA A 14 4.71 -12.90 29.12
C ALA A 14 5.41 -11.90 28.17
N ASP A 15 6.75 -11.99 28.09
CA ASP A 15 7.59 -11.08 27.28
C ASP A 15 7.18 -11.04 25.79
N VAL A 16 6.63 -12.13 25.29
CA VAL A 16 6.11 -12.23 23.91
C VAL A 16 4.95 -11.27 23.64
N VAL A 17 4.19 -10.84 24.66
CA VAL A 17 3.00 -10.00 24.47
C VAL A 17 3.36 -8.57 24.08
N PRO A 18 4.27 -7.86 24.79
CA PRO A 18 4.79 -6.57 24.33
C PRO A 18 5.48 -6.68 22.99
N GLU A 19 6.31 -7.70 22.79
CA GLU A 19 7.04 -7.94 21.54
C GLU A 19 6.10 -8.06 20.35
N PHE A 20 5.08 -8.92 20.47
CA PHE A 20 4.04 -9.07 19.47
C PHE A 20 3.31 -7.75 19.20
N GLY A 21 3.00 -6.98 20.24
CA GLY A 21 2.39 -5.66 20.09
C GLY A 21 3.25 -4.68 19.28
N MET A 22 4.57 -4.72 19.42
CA MET A 22 5.51 -3.87 18.69
C MET A 22 5.58 -4.29 17.22
N TRP A 23 5.65 -5.60 16.93
CA TRP A 23 5.60 -6.12 15.56
C TRP A 23 4.28 -5.85 14.84
N LEU A 24 3.14 -6.01 15.52
CA LEU A 24 1.85 -5.64 14.95
C LEU A 24 1.76 -4.14 14.65
N THR A 25 2.34 -3.30 15.53
CA THR A 25 2.37 -1.85 15.30
C THR A 25 3.19 -1.52 14.07
N PHE A 26 4.36 -2.14 13.90
CA PHE A 26 5.14 -2.04 12.67
C PHE A 26 4.31 -2.45 11.44
N LEU A 27 3.67 -3.61 11.44
CA LEU A 27 2.88 -4.07 10.28
C LEU A 27 1.73 -3.13 9.93
N VAL A 28 1.03 -2.57 10.92
CA VAL A 28 -0.05 -1.60 10.69
C VAL A 28 0.49 -0.27 10.15
N GLU A 29 1.57 0.25 10.71
CA GLU A 29 2.21 1.48 10.21
C GLU A 29 2.74 1.31 8.79
N ARG A 30 3.24 0.11 8.45
CA ARG A 30 3.67 -0.24 7.09
C ARG A 30 2.49 -0.39 6.14
N ALA A 31 1.36 -0.95 6.58
CA ALA A 31 0.15 -1.13 5.77
C ALA A 31 -0.43 0.20 5.24
N GLU A 32 -0.19 1.31 5.94
CA GLU A 32 -0.58 2.64 5.46
C GLU A 32 0.30 3.16 4.31
N GLN A 33 1.49 2.60 4.11
CA GLN A 33 2.40 3.03 3.07
C GLN A 33 1.98 2.45 1.72
N ALA A 34 1.62 3.32 0.79
CA ALA A 34 1.28 2.93 -0.58
C ALA A 34 2.39 2.09 -1.23
N GLY A 35 1.99 1.03 -1.93
CA GLY A 35 2.90 0.10 -2.58
C GLY A 35 3.66 -0.85 -1.66
N THR A 36 3.29 -0.97 -0.38
CA THR A 36 3.78 -2.08 0.46
C THR A 36 3.22 -3.43 0.00
N CYS A 37 3.97 -4.49 0.25
CA CYS A 37 3.61 -5.88 0.06
C CYS A 37 3.55 -6.66 1.39
N LEU A 38 3.70 -5.99 2.56
CA LEU A 38 3.80 -6.65 3.87
C LEU A 38 2.45 -7.12 4.42
N LEU A 39 1.46 -6.23 4.45
CA LEU A 39 0.14 -6.51 4.96
C LEU A 39 -0.90 -5.82 4.08
N LEU A 40 -1.64 -6.63 3.33
CA LEU A 40 -2.57 -6.17 2.30
C LEU A 40 -3.98 -6.69 2.60
N PRO A 41 -5.01 -5.82 2.61
CA PRO A 41 -6.40 -6.27 2.66
C PRO A 41 -6.73 -7.02 1.37
N VAL A 42 -7.15 -8.28 1.49
CA VAL A 42 -7.49 -9.11 0.33
C VAL A 42 -8.64 -8.51 -0.48
N THR A 43 -9.60 -7.85 0.19
CA THR A 43 -10.76 -7.21 -0.44
C THR A 43 -10.31 -6.05 -1.33
N SER A 44 -9.41 -5.20 -0.85
CA SER A 44 -8.80 -4.12 -1.65
C SER A 44 -8.06 -4.67 -2.86
N MET A 45 -7.28 -5.75 -2.70
CA MET A 45 -6.56 -6.39 -3.80
C MET A 45 -7.48 -6.99 -4.87
N LEU A 46 -8.62 -7.57 -4.45
CA LEU A 46 -9.62 -8.06 -5.38
C LEU A 46 -10.32 -6.91 -6.12
N SER A 47 -10.80 -5.88 -5.41
CA SER A 47 -11.47 -4.73 -6.02
C SER A 47 -10.56 -3.93 -6.97
N GLU A 48 -9.24 -3.98 -6.79
CA GLU A 48 -8.28 -3.35 -7.71
C GLU A 48 -8.22 -4.07 -9.08
N HIS A 49 -8.46 -5.38 -9.11
CA HIS A 49 -8.27 -6.19 -10.32
C HIS A 49 -9.57 -6.66 -10.99
N TRP A 50 -10.68 -6.70 -10.24
CA TRP A 50 -11.99 -7.10 -10.77
C TRP A 50 -13.04 -6.03 -10.54
N ALA A 51 -13.75 -5.67 -11.60
CA ALA A 51 -14.91 -4.78 -11.51
C ALA A 51 -16.14 -5.57 -11.03
N THR A 52 -16.80 -5.06 -9.99
CA THR A 52 -18.07 -5.59 -9.48
C THR A 52 -19.20 -4.58 -9.74
N GLY A 53 -20.45 -5.04 -9.66
CA GLY A 53 -21.63 -4.14 -9.66
C GLY A 53 -21.93 -3.52 -8.29
N GLN A 54 -21.02 -3.66 -7.33
CA GLN A 54 -21.23 -3.31 -5.94
C GLN A 54 -20.72 -1.89 -5.64
N SER A 55 -21.16 -1.34 -4.51
CA SER A 55 -20.55 -0.14 -3.93
C SER A 55 -19.23 -0.45 -3.22
N THR A 56 -18.39 0.57 -3.01
CA THR A 56 -17.11 0.43 -2.28
C THR A 56 -17.28 -0.06 -0.84
N LEU A 57 -18.45 0.16 -0.24
CA LEU A 57 -18.78 -0.35 1.10
C LEU A 57 -19.08 -1.86 1.05
N GLU A 58 -19.85 -2.30 0.06
CA GLU A 58 -20.20 -3.71 -0.10
C GLU A 58 -18.98 -4.56 -0.52
N ASP A 59 -18.03 -3.97 -1.24
CA ASP A 59 -16.72 -4.56 -1.55
C ASP A 59 -15.88 -4.90 -0.30
N GLN A 60 -16.22 -4.37 0.89
CA GLN A 60 -15.56 -4.77 2.14
C GLN A 60 -15.98 -6.17 2.61
N SER A 61 -17.01 -6.77 2.02
CA SER A 61 -17.41 -8.15 2.24
C SER A 61 -16.68 -9.10 1.29
N LEU A 62 -15.72 -9.87 1.81
CA LEU A 62 -15.00 -10.87 1.01
C LEU A 62 -15.94 -11.89 0.36
N ALA A 63 -17.00 -12.30 1.07
CA ALA A 63 -17.97 -13.25 0.56
C ALA A 63 -18.72 -12.69 -0.65
N SER A 64 -19.16 -11.44 -0.56
CA SER A 64 -19.88 -10.74 -1.63
C SER A 64 -18.98 -10.52 -2.85
N LEU A 65 -17.72 -10.10 -2.63
CA LEU A 65 -16.74 -9.99 -3.71
C LEU A 65 -16.54 -11.31 -4.46
N LEU A 66 -16.35 -12.41 -3.73
CA LEU A 66 -16.13 -13.73 -4.36
C LEU A 66 -17.39 -14.24 -5.06
N ALA A 67 -18.59 -13.92 -4.58
CA ALA A 67 -19.84 -14.24 -5.26
C ALA A 67 -19.94 -13.55 -6.64
N TRP A 68 -19.43 -12.33 -6.77
CA TRP A 68 -19.33 -11.62 -8.06
C TRP A 68 -18.20 -12.15 -8.94
N ILE A 69 -17.00 -12.29 -8.39
CA ILE A 69 -15.78 -12.57 -9.15
C ILE A 69 -15.72 -14.03 -9.61
N SER A 70 -16.10 -14.95 -8.73
CA SER A 70 -15.93 -16.39 -8.94
C SER A 70 -17.03 -17.19 -8.23
N PRO A 71 -18.31 -17.06 -8.67
CA PRO A 71 -19.40 -17.86 -8.10
C PRO A 71 -19.13 -19.36 -8.29
N SER A 72 -19.69 -20.17 -7.38
CA SER A 72 -19.57 -21.63 -7.48
C SER A 72 -20.20 -22.14 -8.79
N PRO A 73 -19.59 -23.12 -9.47
CA PRO A 73 -20.12 -23.64 -10.73
C PRO A 73 -21.59 -24.06 -10.63
N GLY A 74 -22.42 -23.58 -11.55
CA GLY A 74 -23.86 -23.86 -11.57
C GLY A 74 -24.71 -22.97 -10.65
N THR A 75 -24.10 -22.01 -9.95
CA THR A 75 -24.81 -21.00 -9.15
C THR A 75 -24.84 -19.67 -9.90
N ASP A 76 -26.01 -19.04 -9.98
CA ASP A 76 -26.12 -17.68 -10.50
C ASP A 76 -25.58 -16.67 -9.48
N VAL A 77 -25.08 -15.53 -9.95
CA VAL A 77 -24.52 -14.46 -9.11
C VAL A 77 -25.55 -13.97 -8.09
N ALA A 78 -26.82 -13.86 -8.48
CA ALA A 78 -27.88 -13.44 -7.56
C ALA A 78 -28.06 -14.41 -6.37
N GLN A 79 -27.97 -15.72 -6.63
CA GLN A 79 -28.03 -16.72 -5.56
C GLN A 79 -26.76 -16.71 -4.72
N ALA A 80 -25.59 -16.63 -5.35
CA ALA A 80 -24.31 -16.57 -4.64
C ALA A 80 -24.23 -15.35 -3.71
N MET A 81 -24.82 -14.22 -4.12
CA MET A 81 -24.94 -13.01 -3.29
C MET A 81 -25.87 -13.20 -2.10
N ALA A 82 -27.05 -13.81 -2.31
CA ALA A 82 -27.97 -14.13 -1.22
C ALA A 82 -27.33 -15.07 -0.19
N ASP A 83 -26.53 -16.04 -0.65
CA ASP A 83 -25.79 -16.96 0.20
C ASP A 83 -24.67 -16.23 0.96
N ALA A 84 -23.97 -15.29 0.31
CA ALA A 84 -22.91 -14.49 0.93
C ALA A 84 -23.42 -13.55 2.05
N GLU A 85 -24.67 -13.09 1.97
CA GLU A 85 -25.32 -12.26 2.99
C GLU A 85 -25.92 -13.07 4.15
N SER A 86 -26.06 -14.40 3.99
CA SER A 86 -26.66 -15.28 4.99
C SER A 86 -25.65 -15.66 6.09
N PRO A 87 -25.84 -15.26 7.37
CA PRO A 87 -24.90 -15.58 8.44
C PRO A 87 -24.81 -17.08 8.76
N ASP A 88 -25.82 -17.87 8.39
CA ASP A 88 -25.83 -19.32 8.58
C ASP A 88 -24.94 -20.04 7.57
N ILE A 89 -24.72 -19.44 6.39
CA ILE A 89 -23.89 -19.99 5.30
C ILE A 89 -22.49 -19.37 5.35
N CYS A 90 -22.46 -18.05 5.51
CA CYS A 90 -21.26 -17.25 5.56
C CYS A 90 -21.20 -16.49 6.89
N PRO A 91 -20.63 -17.12 7.95
CA PRO A 91 -20.50 -16.45 9.24
C PRO A 91 -19.64 -15.19 9.11
N PRO A 92 -19.85 -14.18 9.97
CA PRO A 92 -19.13 -12.92 9.91
C PRO A 92 -17.62 -13.11 9.86
N ALA A 93 -16.96 -12.49 8.90
CA ALA A 93 -15.50 -12.49 8.80
C ALA A 93 -14.91 -11.59 9.91
N GLY A 94 -14.69 -12.13 11.10
CA GLY A 94 -14.11 -11.37 12.19
C GLY A 94 -13.86 -12.19 13.46
N PRO A 95 -13.18 -11.61 14.46
CA PRO A 95 -13.02 -12.22 15.79
C PRO A 95 -14.35 -12.29 16.57
N THR A 96 -15.40 -11.63 16.05
CA THR A 96 -16.71 -11.54 16.66
C THR A 96 -17.64 -12.52 15.95
N THR A 97 -18.04 -13.55 16.68
CA THR A 97 -19.07 -14.51 16.31
C THR A 97 -20.47 -13.90 16.44
N SER A 98 -21.48 -14.55 15.87
CA SER A 98 -22.86 -14.06 16.00
C SER A 98 -23.33 -14.19 17.46
N PRO A 99 -24.08 -13.21 18.00
CA PRO A 99 -24.61 -13.31 19.36
C PRO A 99 -25.46 -14.56 19.59
N GLN A 100 -26.12 -15.08 18.55
CA GLN A 100 -26.91 -16.30 18.62
C GLN A 100 -26.01 -17.52 18.85
N PHE A 101 -24.93 -17.67 18.08
CA PHE A 101 -23.94 -18.73 18.26
C PHE A 101 -23.28 -18.63 19.65
N ASP A 102 -22.92 -17.42 20.08
CA ASP A 102 -22.28 -17.19 21.37
C ASP A 102 -23.12 -17.71 22.53
N ASN A 103 -24.42 -17.38 22.52
CA ASN A 103 -25.32 -17.72 23.61
C ASN A 103 -25.78 -19.18 23.58
N ARG A 104 -26.00 -19.74 22.38
CA ARG A 104 -26.58 -21.07 22.21
C ARG A 104 -25.55 -22.18 22.25
N ASP A 105 -24.37 -21.94 21.68
CA ASP A 105 -23.40 -23.01 21.39
C ASP A 105 -22.09 -22.77 22.17
N LEU A 106 -21.48 -21.59 22.03
CA LEU A 106 -20.16 -21.31 22.61
C LEU A 106 -20.18 -21.21 24.14
N ALA A 107 -21.08 -20.42 24.73
CA ALA A 107 -21.14 -20.23 26.18
C ALA A 107 -21.42 -21.54 26.95
N PRO A 108 -22.34 -22.42 26.50
CA PRO A 108 -22.48 -23.75 27.10
C PRO A 108 -21.23 -24.63 26.96
N ALA A 109 -20.54 -24.59 25.83
CA ALA A 109 -19.31 -25.35 25.62
C ALA A 109 -18.17 -24.90 26.55
N ILE A 110 -18.00 -23.58 26.72
CA ILE A 110 -17.04 -23.01 27.69
C ILE A 110 -17.37 -23.47 29.12
N LYS A 111 -18.64 -23.41 29.53
CA LYS A 111 -19.05 -23.89 30.87
C LYS A 111 -18.73 -25.36 31.10
N ARG A 112 -18.89 -26.21 30.09
CA ARG A 112 -18.54 -27.64 30.16
C ARG A 112 -17.03 -27.85 30.25
N PHE A 113 -16.25 -27.07 29.51
CA PHE A 113 -14.79 -27.05 29.62
C PHE A 113 -14.33 -26.64 31.02
N ASP A 114 -14.85 -25.53 31.56
CA ASP A 114 -14.50 -25.03 32.90
C ASP A 114 -14.87 -26.03 34.00
N ALA A 115 -16.04 -26.66 33.89
CA ALA A 115 -16.49 -27.69 34.82
C ALA A 115 -15.57 -28.92 34.78
N ALA A 116 -15.20 -29.40 33.59
CA ALA A 116 -14.28 -30.53 33.43
C ALA A 116 -12.88 -30.21 33.94
N HIS A 117 -12.39 -28.99 33.69
CA HIS A 117 -11.11 -28.51 34.18
C HIS A 117 -11.07 -28.44 35.71
N THR A 118 -12.11 -27.86 36.32
CA THR A 118 -12.25 -27.75 37.78
C THR A 118 -12.37 -29.13 38.44
N ALA A 119 -13.07 -30.06 37.81
CA ALA A 119 -13.22 -31.44 38.29
C ALA A 119 -11.95 -32.28 38.13
N GLY A 120 -10.98 -31.85 37.32
CA GLY A 120 -9.75 -32.59 37.03
C GLY A 120 -9.98 -33.88 36.25
N ASP A 121 -11.11 -34.01 35.52
CA ASP A 121 -11.41 -35.20 34.71
C ASP A 121 -10.75 -35.08 33.33
N PRO A 122 -9.71 -35.89 33.04
CA PRO A 122 -8.97 -35.78 31.78
C PRO A 122 -9.80 -36.19 30.57
N VAL A 123 -10.77 -37.10 30.71
CA VAL A 123 -11.59 -37.57 29.59
C VAL A 123 -12.64 -36.52 29.25
N ALA A 124 -13.33 -35.99 30.26
CA ALA A 124 -14.30 -34.92 30.05
C ALA A 124 -13.63 -33.64 29.52
N LEU A 125 -12.42 -33.32 30.00
CA LEU A 125 -11.66 -32.17 29.53
C LEU A 125 -11.29 -32.32 28.05
N ALA A 126 -10.78 -33.49 27.64
CA ALA A 126 -10.44 -33.75 26.25
C ALA A 126 -11.67 -33.67 25.32
N ALA A 127 -12.82 -34.18 25.76
CA ALA A 127 -14.07 -34.10 25.01
C ALA A 127 -14.54 -32.64 24.86
N ALA A 128 -14.53 -31.85 25.93
CA ALA A 128 -14.91 -30.43 25.88
C ALA A 128 -13.95 -29.60 25.01
N GLN A 129 -12.65 -29.92 25.02
CA GLN A 129 -11.67 -29.30 24.11
C GLN A 129 -11.92 -29.64 22.64
N ALA A 130 -12.29 -30.89 22.35
CA ALA A 130 -12.61 -31.31 20.99
C ALA A 130 -13.84 -30.58 20.46
N GLU A 131 -14.89 -30.48 21.27
CA GLU A 131 -16.11 -29.75 20.93
C GLU A 131 -15.86 -28.26 20.71
N LEU A 132 -15.11 -27.59 21.61
CA LEU A 132 -14.74 -26.18 21.43
C LEU A 132 -13.94 -25.96 20.13
N ARG A 133 -13.02 -26.87 19.81
CA ARG A 133 -12.23 -26.79 18.57
C ARG A 133 -13.11 -26.95 17.34
N GLU A 134 -14.09 -27.85 17.39
CA GLU A 134 -15.04 -28.06 16.29
C GLU A 134 -15.93 -26.82 16.09
N LEU A 135 -16.57 -26.32 17.15
CA LEU A 135 -17.42 -25.13 17.12
C LEU A 135 -16.68 -23.89 16.59
N ILE A 136 -15.48 -23.60 17.11
CA ILE A 136 -14.67 -22.47 16.62
C ILE A 136 -14.21 -22.72 15.18
N GLY A 137 -13.87 -23.97 14.86
CA GLY A 137 -13.49 -24.38 13.51
C GLY A 137 -14.58 -24.07 12.49
N GLU A 138 -15.84 -24.36 12.80
CA GLU A 138 -16.99 -24.07 11.92
C GLU A 138 -17.17 -22.58 11.64
N GLN A 139 -16.82 -21.71 12.59
CA GLN A 139 -16.91 -20.25 12.40
C GLN A 139 -15.75 -19.68 11.58
N ILE A 140 -14.53 -20.23 11.73
CA ILE A 140 -13.32 -19.68 11.07
C ILE A 140 -13.11 -20.27 9.67
N GLN A 141 -13.41 -21.57 9.50
CA GLN A 141 -13.05 -22.31 8.31
C GLN A 141 -13.68 -21.78 7.00
N PRO A 142 -14.94 -21.30 6.97
CA PRO A 142 -15.54 -20.71 5.77
C PRO A 142 -14.71 -19.53 5.25
N THR A 143 -14.44 -18.55 6.12
CA THR A 143 -13.60 -17.38 5.80
C THR A 143 -12.20 -17.78 5.38
N TRP A 144 -11.60 -18.76 6.07
CA TRP A 144 -10.29 -19.30 5.68
C TRP A 144 -10.27 -19.88 4.26
N ARG A 145 -11.29 -20.67 3.88
CA ARG A 145 -11.40 -21.21 2.52
C ARG A 145 -11.59 -20.10 1.47
N MET A 146 -12.43 -19.10 1.79
CA MET A 146 -12.62 -17.92 0.93
C MET A 146 -11.31 -17.15 0.72
N MET A 147 -10.52 -16.93 1.78
CA MET A 147 -9.20 -16.31 1.68
C MET A 147 -8.26 -17.06 0.71
N TRP A 148 -8.23 -18.40 0.76
CA TRP A 148 -7.40 -19.18 -0.17
C TRP A 148 -7.91 -19.16 -1.61
N ASN A 149 -9.23 -19.08 -1.81
CA ASN A 149 -9.79 -18.88 -3.14
C ASN A 149 -9.35 -17.51 -3.69
N ALA A 150 -9.50 -16.45 -2.90
CA ALA A 150 -9.07 -15.11 -3.26
C ALA A 150 -7.56 -15.05 -3.60
N ILE A 151 -6.71 -15.68 -2.77
CA ILE A 151 -5.26 -15.76 -3.06
C ILE A 151 -4.99 -16.51 -4.37
N SER A 152 -5.76 -17.56 -4.67
CA SER A 152 -5.61 -18.31 -5.92
C SER A 152 -6.00 -17.47 -7.14
N LEU A 153 -7.07 -16.68 -7.04
CA LEU A 153 -7.47 -15.71 -8.06
C LEU A 153 -6.39 -14.64 -8.24
N LEU A 154 -5.89 -14.04 -7.16
CA LEU A 154 -4.84 -13.02 -7.22
C LEU A 154 -3.55 -13.54 -7.86
N ARG A 155 -3.17 -14.80 -7.60
CA ARG A 155 -2.01 -15.45 -8.25
C ARG A 155 -2.18 -15.67 -9.76
N SER A 156 -3.39 -15.54 -10.29
CA SER A 156 -3.62 -15.59 -11.74
C SER A 156 -3.36 -14.25 -12.44
N VAL A 157 -3.26 -13.16 -11.68
CA VAL A 157 -2.93 -11.83 -12.20
C VAL A 157 -1.43 -11.77 -12.52
N PRO A 158 -1.03 -11.30 -13.72
CA PRO A 158 0.37 -11.14 -14.05
C PRO A 158 1.09 -10.19 -13.09
N GLU A 159 2.31 -10.55 -12.69
CA GLU A 159 3.12 -9.70 -11.83
C GLU A 159 3.54 -8.41 -12.56
N ALA A 160 3.32 -7.26 -11.93
CA ALA A 160 3.75 -5.97 -12.46
C ALA A 160 5.29 -5.86 -12.43
N PRO A 161 5.94 -5.32 -13.49
CA PRO A 161 7.39 -5.21 -13.58
C PRO A 161 8.09 -4.62 -12.35
N ARG A 162 7.48 -3.63 -11.69
CA ARG A 162 8.08 -2.94 -10.53
C ARG A 162 7.75 -3.58 -9.19
N ALA A 163 6.94 -4.64 -9.15
CA ALA A 163 6.57 -5.33 -7.91
C ALA A 163 7.82 -5.84 -7.14
N ALA A 164 8.83 -6.35 -7.84
CA ALA A 164 10.08 -6.82 -7.24
C ALA A 164 10.85 -5.72 -6.49
N SER A 165 10.84 -4.48 -7.01
CA SER A 165 11.47 -3.34 -6.33
C SER A 165 10.74 -2.98 -5.04
N ARG A 166 9.39 -3.00 -5.08
CA ARG A 166 8.55 -2.76 -3.89
C ARG A 166 8.79 -3.82 -2.81
N PHE A 167 8.85 -5.10 -3.20
CA PHE A 167 9.18 -6.20 -2.32
C PHE A 167 10.56 -6.02 -1.66
N THR A 168 11.57 -5.63 -2.45
CA THR A 168 12.94 -5.41 -1.94
C THR A 168 12.99 -4.29 -0.90
N ARG A 169 12.23 -3.20 -1.12
CA ARG A 169 12.10 -2.10 -0.17
C ARG A 169 11.44 -2.53 1.15
N ASP A 170 10.45 -3.41 1.09
CA ASP A 170 9.83 -3.95 2.29
C ASP A 170 10.70 -4.95 3.04
N CYS A 171 11.49 -5.77 2.33
CA CYS A 171 12.53 -6.57 2.97
C CYS A 171 13.51 -5.68 3.74
N ALA A 172 13.97 -4.58 3.15
CA ALA A 172 14.87 -3.64 3.82
C ALA A 172 14.21 -3.00 5.06
N ALA A 173 12.93 -2.63 4.98
CA ALA A 173 12.18 -2.08 6.12
C ALA A 173 12.01 -3.11 7.24
N LEU A 174 11.68 -4.35 6.90
CA LEU A 174 11.54 -5.45 7.86
C LEU A 174 12.87 -5.74 8.57
N THR A 175 13.97 -5.83 7.81
CA THR A 175 15.32 -6.04 8.36
C THR A 175 15.71 -4.89 9.28
N SER A 176 15.53 -3.65 8.85
CA SER A 176 15.88 -2.47 9.66
C SER A 176 15.12 -2.45 10.99
N TYR A 177 13.83 -2.84 10.96
CA TYR A 177 13.04 -2.91 12.17
C TYR A 177 13.44 -4.11 13.06
N SER A 178 13.79 -5.26 12.47
CA SER A 178 14.36 -6.40 13.20
C SER A 178 15.65 -6.00 13.92
N ASP A 179 16.57 -5.33 13.23
CA ASP A 179 17.84 -4.85 13.82
C ASP A 179 17.59 -3.87 14.98
N TYR A 180 16.61 -2.97 14.82
CA TYR A 180 16.17 -2.08 15.90
C TYR A 180 15.64 -2.84 17.11
N ARG A 181 14.86 -3.93 16.90
CA ARG A 181 14.37 -4.79 17.98
C ARG A 181 15.50 -5.49 18.71
N ASP A 182 16.45 -6.06 17.96
CA ASP A 182 17.60 -6.80 18.50
C ASP A 182 18.56 -5.88 19.27
N ALA A 183 18.66 -4.61 18.88
CA ALA A 183 19.39 -3.57 19.62
C ALA A 183 18.68 -3.07 20.90
N GLY A 184 17.58 -3.69 21.31
CA GLY A 184 16.82 -3.30 22.50
C GLY A 184 15.93 -2.07 22.28
N GLY A 185 15.44 -1.89 21.04
CA GLY A 185 14.58 -0.79 20.67
C GLY A 185 13.38 -0.61 21.61
N LEU A 186 12.98 0.65 21.79
CA LEU A 186 11.82 1.01 22.60
C LEU A 186 10.51 0.76 21.83
N PRO A 187 9.38 0.54 22.53
CA PRO A 187 8.07 0.47 21.89
C PRO A 187 7.75 1.75 21.13
N GLN A 188 7.07 1.62 19.98
CA GLN A 188 6.57 2.77 19.23
C GLN A 188 5.60 3.60 20.07
N ARG A 189 5.67 4.92 19.95
CA ARG A 189 4.83 5.88 20.67
C ARG A 189 3.34 5.57 20.47
N LYS A 190 2.51 5.96 21.44
CA LYS A 190 1.05 5.91 21.30
C LYS A 190 0.54 7.04 20.40
N ARG A 191 1.22 8.20 20.45
CA ARG A 191 0.91 9.40 19.70
C ARG A 191 2.22 9.96 19.17
N ASP A 192 2.21 10.33 17.90
CA ASP A 192 3.35 11.00 17.29
C ASP A 192 3.52 12.40 17.87
N THR A 193 4.76 12.85 17.94
CA THR A 193 5.08 14.26 18.12
C THR A 193 4.70 15.02 16.85
N ALA A 194 4.60 16.35 16.91
CA ALA A 194 4.27 17.15 15.71
C ALA A 194 5.27 16.90 14.56
N ILE A 195 6.56 16.81 14.86
CA ILE A 195 7.59 16.52 13.84
C ILE A 195 7.54 15.05 13.41
N GLY A 196 7.34 14.11 14.34
CA GLY A 196 7.19 12.70 13.99
C GLY A 196 6.02 12.48 13.01
N ALA A 197 4.89 13.14 13.26
CA ALA A 197 3.73 13.11 12.39
C ALA A 197 4.02 13.76 11.02
N ALA A 198 4.73 14.90 10.98
CA ALA A 198 5.10 15.57 9.74
C ALA A 198 6.05 14.72 8.88
N ARG A 199 7.08 14.11 9.50
CA ARG A 199 7.99 13.17 8.82
C ARG A 199 7.26 11.92 8.32
N ARG A 200 6.31 11.41 9.11
CA ARG A 200 5.48 10.27 8.71
C ARG A 200 4.62 10.63 7.50
N LEU A 201 3.97 11.79 7.52
CA LEU A 201 3.15 12.27 6.42
C LEU A 201 3.97 12.44 5.14
N ASP A 202 5.13 13.10 5.21
CA ASP A 202 6.05 13.26 4.07
C ASP A 202 6.45 11.90 3.46
N ARG A 203 6.77 10.91 4.31
CA ARG A 203 7.04 9.54 3.84
C ARG A 203 5.83 8.88 3.15
N LEU A 204 4.63 9.09 3.66
CA LEU A 204 3.40 8.52 3.07
C LEU A 204 3.04 9.19 1.74
N GLU A 205 3.17 10.51 1.65
CA GLU A 205 2.94 11.28 0.42
C GLU A 205 3.94 10.89 -0.67
N GLN A 206 5.23 10.79 -0.30
CA GLN A 206 6.27 10.32 -1.20
C GLN A 206 5.96 8.91 -1.74
N ALA A 207 5.57 7.99 -0.84
CA ALA A 207 5.24 6.63 -1.21
C ALA A 207 4.02 6.55 -2.12
N LEU A 208 2.99 7.37 -1.89
CA LEU A 208 1.81 7.44 -2.72
C LEU A 208 2.16 7.90 -4.14
N VAL A 209 2.89 9.01 -4.27
CA VAL A 209 3.31 9.53 -5.59
C VAL A 209 4.17 8.51 -6.34
N ASP A 210 5.10 7.85 -5.66
CA ASP A 210 5.95 6.83 -6.28
C ASP A 210 5.12 5.62 -6.73
N PHE A 211 4.19 5.14 -5.88
CA PHE A 211 3.33 4.01 -6.20
C PHE A 211 2.41 4.30 -7.38
N GLU A 212 1.73 5.45 -7.40
CA GLU A 212 0.86 5.83 -8.51
C GLU A 212 1.64 6.04 -9.82
N SER A 213 2.86 6.58 -9.73
CA SER A 213 3.75 6.69 -10.89
C SER A 213 4.19 5.32 -11.40
N ASP A 214 4.52 4.39 -10.52
CA ASP A 214 4.89 3.02 -10.88
C ASP A 214 3.69 2.30 -11.53
N MET A 215 2.47 2.46 -11.00
CA MET A 215 1.25 1.93 -11.59
C MET A 215 0.97 2.48 -12.99
N ALA A 216 1.07 3.80 -13.17
CA ALA A 216 0.88 4.41 -14.49
C ALA A 216 1.97 4.03 -15.50
N PHE A 217 3.14 3.60 -15.01
CA PHE A 217 4.22 3.11 -15.86
C PHE A 217 4.00 1.64 -16.27
N ASP A 218 3.52 0.81 -15.35
CA ASP A 218 3.37 -0.63 -15.53
C ASP A 218 2.02 -1.02 -16.19
N ASP A 219 0.94 -0.27 -15.92
CA ASP A 219 -0.42 -0.58 -16.37
C ASP A 219 -0.90 0.39 -17.48
N PRO A 220 -1.23 -0.13 -18.69
CA PRO A 220 -1.69 0.70 -19.81
C PRO A 220 -3.06 1.37 -19.60
N PHE A 221 -3.94 0.81 -18.75
CA PHE A 221 -5.24 1.41 -18.43
C PHE A 221 -5.09 2.56 -17.45
N VAL A 222 -4.24 2.42 -16.43
CA VAL A 222 -3.90 3.52 -15.52
C VAL A 222 -3.24 4.66 -16.30
N LEU A 223 -2.35 4.33 -17.24
CA LEU A 223 -1.76 5.33 -18.14
C LEU A 223 -2.82 6.00 -19.03
N ALA A 224 -3.79 5.24 -19.56
CA ALA A 224 -4.86 5.78 -20.38
C ALA A 224 -5.76 6.76 -19.61
N ASP A 225 -6.03 6.48 -18.33
CA ASP A 225 -6.78 7.39 -17.46
C ASP A 225 -6.04 8.73 -17.30
N ARG A 226 -4.74 8.70 -16.98
CA ARG A 226 -3.89 9.91 -16.91
C ARG A 226 -3.80 10.67 -18.23
N ARG A 227 -3.86 9.96 -19.36
CA ARG A 227 -3.92 10.59 -20.69
C ARG A 227 -5.23 11.33 -20.93
N SER A 228 -6.35 10.78 -20.45
CA SER A 228 -7.67 11.39 -20.64
C SER A 228 -7.82 12.74 -19.93
N VAL A 229 -7.15 12.91 -18.78
CA VAL A 229 -7.14 14.18 -18.02
C VAL A 229 -6.02 15.13 -18.46
N GLY A 230 -5.05 14.62 -19.22
CA GLY A 230 -3.92 15.36 -19.79
C GLY A 230 -2.69 15.49 -18.89
N GLU A 231 -2.58 14.59 -17.91
CA GLU A 231 -1.41 14.41 -17.05
C GLU A 231 -0.36 13.49 -17.68
N ALA A 232 -0.71 12.79 -18.76
CA ALA A 232 0.18 12.02 -19.62
C ALA A 232 -0.28 12.20 -21.07
N PHE A 233 0.53 11.76 -22.04
CA PHE A 233 0.13 11.77 -23.45
C PHE A 233 0.77 10.62 -24.21
N ALA A 234 0.10 10.12 -25.25
CA ALA A 234 0.63 9.15 -26.19
C ALA A 234 0.35 9.59 -27.63
N GLY A 235 1.29 9.32 -28.52
CA GLY A 235 1.18 9.77 -29.90
C GLY A 235 2.21 9.14 -30.81
N THR A 236 2.24 9.61 -32.05
CA THR A 236 3.18 9.15 -33.07
C THR A 236 4.28 10.18 -33.26
N VAL A 237 5.53 9.73 -33.31
CA VAL A 237 6.68 10.59 -33.62
C VAL A 237 6.60 11.04 -35.08
N VAL A 238 6.42 12.33 -35.32
CA VAL A 238 6.32 12.93 -36.67
C VAL A 238 7.60 13.63 -37.11
N ALA A 239 8.49 13.95 -36.17
CA ALA A 239 9.83 14.47 -36.48
C ALA A 239 10.82 14.02 -35.40
N ALA A 240 12.04 13.68 -35.82
CA ALA A 240 13.12 13.29 -34.92
C ALA A 240 14.45 13.86 -35.40
N GLU A 241 15.17 14.52 -34.50
CA GLU A 241 16.50 15.08 -34.69
C GLU A 241 17.51 14.36 -33.76
N PRO A 242 17.86 13.09 -34.03
CA PRO A 242 18.69 12.28 -33.14
C PRO A 242 20.12 12.82 -32.97
N GLY A 243 20.66 13.53 -33.96
CA GLY A 243 22.03 14.04 -33.97
C GLY A 243 22.22 15.43 -33.35
N ARG A 244 21.17 16.02 -32.76
CA ARG A 244 21.22 17.40 -32.25
C ARG A 244 22.18 17.52 -31.06
N VAL A 245 23.18 18.39 -31.20
CA VAL A 245 24.17 18.71 -30.17
C VAL A 245 24.06 20.18 -29.79
N ILE A 246 24.05 20.47 -28.48
CA ILE A 246 24.09 21.83 -27.95
C ILE A 246 25.34 22.05 -27.10
N LEU A 247 25.65 23.32 -26.84
CA LEU A 247 26.61 23.71 -25.81
C LEU A 247 25.85 23.82 -24.48
N SER A 248 26.32 23.13 -23.45
CA SER A 248 25.82 23.31 -22.09
C SER A 248 26.26 24.65 -21.50
N ASP A 249 25.68 25.02 -20.35
CA ASP A 249 26.08 26.23 -19.60
C ASP A 249 27.56 26.20 -19.19
N SER A 250 28.13 25.01 -19.05
CA SER A 250 29.56 24.75 -18.83
C SER A 250 30.40 24.70 -20.12
N ASN A 251 29.86 25.19 -21.24
CA ASN A 251 30.47 25.23 -22.57
C ASN A 251 30.94 23.85 -23.11
N ARG A 252 30.27 22.77 -22.69
CA ARG A 252 30.55 21.41 -23.15
C ARG A 252 29.58 21.01 -24.25
N ARG A 253 30.05 20.29 -25.28
CA ARG A 253 29.18 19.70 -26.31
C ARG A 253 28.41 18.52 -25.74
N VAL A 254 27.07 18.61 -25.71
CA VAL A 254 26.18 17.58 -25.16
C VAL A 254 25.11 17.20 -26.19
N LEU A 255 24.81 15.90 -26.30
CA LEU A 255 23.76 15.38 -27.17
C LEU A 255 22.40 15.71 -26.54
N ARG A 256 21.55 16.41 -27.28
CA ARG A 256 20.17 16.78 -26.90
C ARG A 256 19.23 16.58 -28.09
N PRO A 257 18.94 15.31 -28.41
CA PRO A 257 17.99 14.94 -29.45
C PRO A 257 16.65 15.60 -29.20
N ARG A 258 16.00 16.03 -30.28
CA ARG A 258 14.66 16.61 -30.22
C ARG A 258 13.69 15.73 -31.00
N VAL A 259 12.52 15.51 -30.43
CA VAL A 259 11.48 14.67 -31.03
C VAL A 259 10.15 15.42 -30.95
N THR A 260 9.39 15.43 -32.03
CA THR A 260 8.03 15.98 -32.06
C THR A 260 7.05 14.84 -32.20
N ILE A 261 6.10 14.79 -31.26
CA ILE A 261 5.05 13.78 -31.16
C ILE A 261 3.73 14.45 -31.49
N ARG A 262 2.96 13.86 -32.41
CA ARG A 262 1.57 14.22 -32.66
C ARG A 262 0.66 13.34 -31.83
N THR A 263 -0.19 13.95 -31.01
CA THR A 263 -1.10 13.26 -30.09
C THR A 263 -2.52 13.82 -30.22
N ASP A 264 -3.50 12.94 -30.04
CA ASP A 264 -4.91 13.29 -29.95
C ASP A 264 -5.35 13.52 -28.48
N ASP A 265 -4.45 13.26 -27.52
CA ASP A 265 -4.73 13.43 -26.10
C ASP A 265 -4.70 14.92 -25.73
N PRO A 266 -5.53 15.38 -24.77
CA PRO A 266 -5.34 16.69 -24.17
C PRO A 266 -3.98 16.73 -23.45
N VAL A 267 -3.20 17.80 -23.63
CA VAL A 267 -1.90 17.94 -22.95
C VAL A 267 -1.97 19.13 -22.01
N ARG A 268 -1.94 18.87 -20.70
CA ARG A 268 -1.92 19.92 -19.65
C ARG A 268 -0.53 20.10 -19.02
N LEU A 269 0.43 19.29 -19.42
CA LEU A 269 1.81 19.37 -18.95
C LEU A 269 2.48 20.65 -19.48
N THR A 270 3.21 21.32 -18.60
CA THR A 270 3.91 22.58 -18.95
C THR A 270 5.23 22.29 -19.64
N ALA A 271 5.77 23.31 -20.31
CA ALA A 271 7.18 23.30 -20.69
C ALA A 271 8.07 23.03 -19.46
N ASP A 272 9.24 22.45 -19.71
CA ASP A 272 10.22 22.03 -18.71
C ASP A 272 9.83 20.82 -17.83
N THR A 273 8.63 20.26 -17.99
CA THR A 273 8.26 19.01 -17.32
C THR A 273 9.17 17.86 -17.76
N SER A 274 9.81 17.20 -16.79
CA SER A 274 10.60 15.99 -17.02
C SER A 274 9.69 14.79 -17.25
N LEU A 275 10.06 13.92 -18.19
CA LEU A 275 9.25 12.81 -18.66
C LEU A 275 10.03 11.50 -18.67
N VAL A 276 9.31 10.41 -18.39
CA VAL A 276 9.71 9.02 -18.62
C VAL A 276 8.75 8.36 -19.60
N SER A 277 9.14 7.22 -20.17
CA SER A 277 8.29 6.48 -21.12
C SER A 277 8.39 4.98 -20.87
N PRO A 278 7.26 4.26 -20.81
CA PRO A 278 7.24 2.79 -20.70
C PRO A 278 7.71 2.10 -21.99
N HIS A 279 7.78 2.81 -23.11
CA HIS A 279 8.24 2.27 -24.40
C HIS A 279 9.75 2.49 -24.63
N MET A 280 10.44 3.13 -23.69
CA MET A 280 11.86 3.43 -23.77
C MET A 280 12.62 2.75 -22.64
N PRO A 281 13.95 2.51 -22.79
CA PRO A 281 14.75 1.94 -21.70
C PRO A 281 14.71 2.81 -20.43
N ASP A 282 14.81 2.23 -19.24
CA ASP A 282 14.71 2.93 -17.94
C ASP A 282 15.61 4.17 -17.79
N SER A 283 16.76 4.15 -18.46
CA SER A 283 17.70 5.28 -18.48
C SER A 283 17.21 6.50 -19.28
N HIS A 284 16.14 6.35 -20.08
CA HIS A 284 15.58 7.38 -20.94
C HIS A 284 14.87 8.43 -20.11
N LYS A 285 15.28 9.69 -20.32
CA LYS A 285 14.65 10.87 -19.73
C LYS A 285 14.45 11.89 -20.83
N ALA A 286 13.31 12.55 -20.83
CA ALA A 286 13.00 13.63 -21.76
C ALA A 286 12.44 14.83 -20.99
N ARG A 287 12.35 15.98 -21.65
CA ARG A 287 11.78 17.21 -21.11
C ARG A 287 10.94 17.89 -22.17
N ILE A 288 9.76 18.40 -21.78
CA ILE A 288 8.90 19.15 -22.70
C ILE A 288 9.57 20.48 -23.06
N VAL A 289 9.71 20.74 -24.35
CA VAL A 289 10.17 22.03 -24.88
C VAL A 289 8.96 22.92 -25.20
N SER A 290 7.94 22.33 -25.85
CA SER A 290 6.72 23.04 -26.23
C SER A 290 5.59 22.06 -26.51
N ALA A 291 4.36 22.49 -26.23
CA ALA A 291 3.14 21.85 -26.70
C ALA A 291 2.33 22.90 -27.47
N GLN A 292 1.95 22.58 -28.71
CA GLN A 292 1.24 23.50 -29.61
C GLN A 292 0.08 22.77 -30.28
N ALA A 293 -1.05 23.45 -30.44
CA ALA A 293 -2.18 22.91 -31.18
C ALA A 293 -1.85 22.81 -32.68
N ASP A 294 -2.26 21.71 -33.29
CA ASP A 294 -2.16 21.43 -34.72
C ASP A 294 -3.49 20.85 -35.20
N GLY A 295 -4.39 21.75 -35.63
CA GLY A 295 -5.78 21.41 -35.92
C GLY A 295 -6.50 20.87 -34.68
N ASP A 296 -7.07 19.67 -34.81
CA ASP A 296 -7.75 18.94 -33.72
C ASP A 296 -6.78 18.12 -32.85
N THR A 297 -5.47 18.19 -33.12
CA THR A 297 -4.42 17.44 -32.43
C THR A 297 -3.43 18.37 -31.73
N MET A 298 -2.50 17.81 -30.96
CA MET A 298 -1.39 18.53 -30.33
C MET A 298 -0.05 18.01 -30.85
N LEU A 299 0.87 18.94 -31.13
CA LEU A 299 2.27 18.67 -31.37
C LEU A 299 3.06 18.97 -30.10
N VAL A 300 3.59 17.91 -29.48
CA VAL A 300 4.45 18.00 -28.30
C VAL A 300 5.89 17.77 -28.72
N THR A 301 6.73 18.79 -28.56
CA THR A 301 8.16 18.69 -28.78
C THR A 301 8.86 18.39 -27.46
N VAL A 302 9.59 17.27 -27.43
CA VAL A 302 10.40 16.86 -26.29
C VAL A 302 11.88 16.88 -26.65
N GLU A 303 12.70 17.27 -25.69
CA GLU A 303 14.15 17.15 -25.75
C GLU A 303 14.57 15.96 -24.88
N VAL A 304 15.26 14.99 -25.45
CA VAL A 304 15.82 13.88 -24.67
C VAL A 304 16.97 14.44 -23.83
N THR A 305 16.96 14.16 -22.53
CA THR A 305 17.93 14.64 -21.53
C THR A 305 18.81 13.52 -20.96
N GLY A 306 18.34 12.26 -21.00
CA GLY A 306 19.04 11.08 -20.50
C GLY A 306 18.85 9.84 -21.36
N GLY A 307 19.77 8.87 -21.22
CA GLY A 307 19.64 7.54 -21.85
C GLY A 307 20.07 7.43 -23.32
N MET A 308 20.45 8.53 -23.97
CA MET A 308 20.82 8.57 -25.40
C MET A 308 22.31 8.31 -25.68
N GLY A 309 23.14 8.13 -24.66
CA GLY A 309 24.60 8.03 -24.82
C GLY A 309 25.28 9.39 -24.97
N THR A 310 26.41 9.44 -25.67
CA THR A 310 27.19 10.68 -25.90
C THR A 310 27.21 11.05 -27.38
N PRO A 311 27.57 12.29 -27.75
CA PRO A 311 27.70 12.66 -29.16
C PRO A 311 28.64 11.75 -29.97
N ARG A 312 29.67 11.18 -29.31
CA ARG A 312 30.66 10.29 -29.94
C ARG A 312 30.22 8.83 -29.99
N THR A 313 29.35 8.44 -29.07
CA THR A 313 28.78 7.10 -28.95
C THR A 313 27.29 7.21 -28.63
N PRO A 314 26.44 7.50 -29.64
CA PRO A 314 25.01 7.47 -29.46
C PRO A 314 24.56 6.05 -29.13
N LYS A 315 23.65 5.89 -28.15
CA LYS A 315 23.11 4.58 -27.78
C LYS A 315 21.96 4.21 -28.73
N PRO A 316 22.05 3.10 -29.49
CA PRO A 316 20.93 2.63 -30.30
C PRO A 316 19.67 2.43 -29.44
N GLY A 317 18.51 2.87 -29.93
CA GLY A 317 17.24 2.79 -29.20
C GLY A 317 17.09 3.78 -28.02
N GLY A 318 18.04 4.69 -27.79
CA GLY A 318 17.93 5.71 -26.74
C GLY A 318 17.09 6.93 -27.12
N VAL A 319 16.79 7.10 -28.42
CA VAL A 319 15.99 8.19 -28.98
C VAL A 319 14.81 7.59 -29.73
N PRO A 320 13.58 8.09 -29.53
CA PRO A 320 12.42 7.64 -30.30
C PRO A 320 12.62 7.80 -31.80
N ALA A 321 12.24 6.77 -32.57
CA ALA A 321 12.34 6.76 -34.02
C ALA A 321 11.15 7.46 -34.68
N LEU A 322 11.32 7.91 -35.92
CA LEU A 322 10.21 8.40 -36.74
C LEU A 322 9.13 7.32 -36.88
N ASP A 323 7.86 7.73 -36.87
CA ASP A 323 6.66 6.87 -36.95
C ASP A 323 6.46 5.92 -35.75
N GLN A 324 7.33 5.96 -34.74
CA GLN A 324 7.15 5.18 -33.51
C GLN A 324 5.97 5.73 -32.70
N ARG A 325 5.13 4.83 -32.17
CA ARG A 325 4.10 5.18 -31.18
C ARG A 325 4.71 5.16 -29.78
N ILE A 326 4.64 6.28 -29.07
CA ILE A 326 5.26 6.48 -27.76
C ILE A 326 4.27 7.11 -26.79
N ALA A 327 4.37 6.73 -25.52
CA ALA A 327 3.67 7.39 -24.43
C ALA A 327 4.68 8.03 -23.47
N TYR A 328 4.32 9.18 -22.92
CA TYR A 328 5.10 9.90 -21.93
C TYR A 328 4.23 10.24 -20.73
N LEU A 329 4.83 10.11 -19.55
CA LEU A 329 4.28 10.55 -18.28
C LEU A 329 5.34 11.33 -17.50
N PRO A 330 4.94 12.21 -16.57
CA PRO A 330 5.86 12.94 -15.71
C PRO A 330 6.82 12.00 -14.97
N ASP A 331 8.09 12.39 -14.94
CA ASP A 331 9.09 11.73 -14.10
C ASP A 331 8.86 12.15 -12.64
N PRO A 332 8.57 11.22 -11.70
CA PRO A 332 8.46 11.57 -10.29
C PRO A 332 9.77 12.17 -9.75
N GLY A 333 10.90 11.83 -10.39
CA GLY A 333 12.21 12.39 -10.08
C GLY A 333 12.75 11.94 -8.71
N TRP A 334 13.98 12.35 -8.42
CA TRP A 334 14.53 12.22 -7.07
C TRP A 334 14.10 13.43 -6.24
N ARG A 335 13.57 13.17 -5.04
CA ARG A 335 13.21 14.20 -4.07
C ARG A 335 14.06 14.01 -2.82
N PRO A 336 14.75 15.07 -2.33
CA PRO A 336 15.42 15.00 -1.04
C PRO A 336 14.39 14.82 0.07
N ALA A 337 14.79 14.18 1.17
CA ALA A 337 13.97 14.16 2.38
C ALA A 337 13.71 15.60 2.84
N ALA A 338 12.47 15.89 3.24
CA ALA A 338 12.13 17.20 3.76
C ALA A 338 12.94 17.51 5.03
N GLU A 339 13.44 18.74 5.12
CA GLU A 339 14.12 19.23 6.32
C GLU A 339 13.06 19.73 7.33
N PHE A 340 13.01 19.08 8.49
CA PHE A 340 12.10 19.46 9.58
C PHE A 340 12.87 20.18 10.70
N PRO A 341 12.25 21.16 11.38
CA PRO A 341 12.87 21.84 12.51
C PRO A 341 13.14 20.86 13.67
N ALA A 342 14.03 21.25 14.58
CA ALA A 342 14.22 20.55 15.84
C ALA A 342 12.95 20.61 16.71
N SER A 343 12.77 19.62 17.60
CA SER A 343 11.57 19.48 18.42
C SER A 343 11.33 20.61 19.41
N ASP A 344 12.39 21.23 19.90
CA ASP A 344 12.37 22.45 20.71
C ASP A 344 12.00 23.73 19.94
N SER A 345 11.99 23.65 18.61
CA SER A 345 11.80 24.78 17.70
C SER A 345 10.46 24.70 16.95
N THR A 346 9.54 23.84 17.40
CA THR A 346 8.20 23.72 16.82
C THR A 346 7.38 24.99 17.07
N PRO A 347 6.49 25.44 16.16
CA PRO A 347 5.64 26.61 16.43
C PRO A 347 4.72 26.39 17.64
N TRP A 348 4.33 27.47 18.32
CA TRP A 348 3.47 27.43 19.52
C TRP A 348 2.13 26.68 19.29
N THR A 349 1.62 26.67 18.05
CA THR A 349 0.42 25.95 17.63
C THR A 349 0.57 24.43 17.65
N HIS A 350 1.81 23.92 17.66
CA HIS A 350 2.13 22.50 17.63
C HIS A 350 2.76 22.00 18.93
N HIS A 351 2.96 22.90 19.90
CA HIS A 351 3.26 22.50 21.26
C HIS A 351 2.01 21.85 21.86
N SER A 352 2.11 20.56 22.18
CA SER A 352 1.11 19.97 23.05
C SER A 352 1.28 20.61 24.43
N PRO A 353 0.23 21.19 25.04
CA PRO A 353 0.31 21.61 26.42
C PRO A 353 0.78 20.39 27.24
N ALA A 354 1.69 20.62 28.19
CA ALA A 354 2.12 19.56 29.10
C ALA A 354 0.87 18.85 29.61
N PRO A 355 0.81 17.51 29.59
CA PRO A 355 -0.38 16.79 30.01
C PRO A 355 -0.76 17.31 31.40
N ALA A 356 -1.91 17.98 31.49
CA ALA A 356 -2.48 18.28 32.79
C ALA A 356 -2.64 16.93 33.50
N PRO A 357 -2.34 16.83 34.81
CA PRO A 357 -2.70 15.61 35.53
C PRO A 357 -4.21 15.43 35.35
N ASP A 358 -4.60 14.33 34.69
CA ASP A 358 -6.00 14.03 34.37
C ASP A 358 -6.81 14.10 35.66
N ALA A 359 -7.63 15.14 35.80
CA ALA A 359 -8.40 15.40 37.01
C ALA A 359 -9.72 14.62 37.06
N ASP A 360 -9.92 13.62 36.20
CA ASP A 360 -11.19 12.87 36.15
C ASP A 360 -11.05 11.43 35.64
N THR A 361 -10.05 10.70 36.16
CA THR A 361 -9.97 9.23 36.02
C THR A 361 -9.77 8.57 37.38
N THR A 362 -10.88 8.39 38.12
CA THR A 362 -10.98 7.27 39.07
C THR A 362 -11.19 5.95 38.30
N GLU A 363 -10.27 5.62 37.41
CA GLU A 363 -10.13 4.30 36.81
C GLU A 363 -8.66 3.88 36.91
N THR A 364 -8.39 3.04 37.90
CA THR A 364 -7.19 2.18 38.05
C THR A 364 -5.89 2.73 37.49
N GLU A 365 -5.15 3.39 38.40
CA GLU A 365 -3.74 3.72 38.28
C GLU A 365 -2.89 2.59 37.65
N ASN A 366 -1.93 3.03 36.82
CA ASN A 366 -0.65 2.36 36.55
C ASN A 366 -0.54 1.28 35.44
N ALA A 367 -0.88 1.64 34.19
CA ALA A 367 -0.37 0.89 33.02
C ALA A 367 0.00 1.74 31.78
N ALA A 368 -0.06 3.07 31.84
CA ALA A 368 0.08 3.89 30.62
C ALA A 368 0.71 5.28 30.84
N ALA A 369 1.58 5.44 31.83
CA ALA A 369 2.33 6.68 32.03
C ALA A 369 3.70 6.61 31.33
N GLU A 370 3.96 7.67 30.56
CA GLU A 370 5.26 8.17 30.07
C GLU A 370 5.80 7.72 28.70
N GLY A 371 6.40 8.71 28.04
CA GLY A 371 6.68 8.77 26.60
C GLY A 371 7.97 8.08 26.23
N TRP A 372 7.86 7.10 25.34
CA TRP A 372 9.01 6.39 24.79
C TRP A 372 8.96 6.39 23.27
N GLY A 373 10.06 6.83 22.66
CA GLY A 373 10.40 6.78 21.23
C GLY A 373 11.44 7.86 20.90
N HIS A 374 12.53 7.52 20.22
CA HIS A 374 13.49 8.50 19.72
C HIS A 374 13.04 9.08 18.36
N ASP A 375 13.49 10.31 18.06
CA ASP A 375 13.16 11.09 16.86
C ASP A 375 14.03 10.72 15.64
N ASP A 376 14.49 9.48 15.52
CA ASP A 376 15.36 9.08 14.40
C ASP A 376 14.56 8.61 13.18
#